data_AF-A0A4Z0KXC9-F1
#
_entry.id   AF-A0A4Z0KXC9-F1
#
_cell.length_a   1.000
_cell.length_b   1.000
_cell.length_c   1.000
_cell.angle_alpha   90.00
_cell.angle_beta   90.00
_cell.angle_gamma   90.00
#
_symmetry.space_group_name_H-M   'P 1'
#
loop_
_entity.id
_entity.type
_entity.pdbx_description
1 polymer ?
#
loop_
_entity_poly.entity_id
_entity_poly.type
_entity_poly.pdbx_seq_one_letter_code
_entity_poly.pdbx_strand_id
1 'polypeptide(L)'
;WEPSNDTREVLETCKVIAEAPKGSIAAYVISMAKTPSDVLAVHLLLKEAGIGFAMPVAPLFETLDDLNNADDVMTQLLNIDWYRGLIQGKQMVMIGYSDSAKDAGVMAASWAQYHAQDALIKTSEQPGLQRAGIRG
;
A
#
# COMPACT_ATOMS: atom_id res chain seq x y z
N TRP A 1 -12.71 -9.49 26.01
CA TRP A 1 -11.33 -9.72 25.50
C TRP A 1 -10.57 -8.42 25.70
N GLU A 2 -9.34 -8.50 26.19
CA GLU A 2 -8.47 -7.32 26.37
C GLU A 2 -7.22 -7.49 25.49
N PRO A 3 -6.97 -6.57 24.53
CA PRO A 3 -5.76 -6.61 23.70
C PRO A 3 -4.51 -6.28 24.51
N SER A 4 -3.36 -6.74 24.02
CA SER A 4 -2.04 -6.22 24.44
C SER A 4 -1.92 -4.72 24.10
N ASN A 5 -0.93 -4.05 24.67
CA ASN A 5 -0.69 -2.63 24.41
C ASN A 5 -0.43 -2.35 22.93
N ASP A 6 0.37 -3.19 22.25
CA ASP A 6 0.69 -3.01 20.83
C ASP A 6 -0.56 -3.18 19.95
N THR A 7 -1.39 -4.19 20.25
CA THR A 7 -2.65 -4.38 19.52
C THR A 7 -3.62 -3.23 19.78
N ARG A 8 -3.67 -2.73 21.02
CA ARG A 8 -4.52 -1.60 21.39
C ARG A 8 -4.12 -0.34 20.64
N GLU A 9 -2.82 -0.05 20.55
CA GLU A 9 -2.29 1.12 19.85
C GLU A 9 -2.74 1.13 18.38
N VAL A 10 -2.60 0.01 17.66
CA VAL A 10 -3.03 -0.09 16.26
C VAL A 10 -4.54 0.16 16.10
N LEU A 11 -5.36 -0.40 17.00
CA LEU A 11 -6.81 -0.22 16.98
C LEU A 11 -7.21 1.22 17.31
N GLU A 12 -6.55 1.84 18.29
CA GLU A 12 -6.77 3.24 18.67
C GLU A 12 -6.37 4.19 17.54
N THR A 13 -5.26 3.93 16.85
CA THR A 13 -4.83 4.69 15.67
C THR A 13 -5.87 4.62 14.55
N CYS A 14 -6.42 3.43 14.25
CA CYS A 14 -7.51 3.29 13.27
C CYS A 14 -8.77 4.05 13.69
N LYS A 15 -9.09 4.07 14.99
CA LYS A 15 -10.23 4.82 15.54
C LYS A 15 -10.04 6.32 15.39
N VAL A 16 -8.85 6.85 15.69
CA VAL A 16 -8.52 8.27 15.48
C VAL A 16 -8.68 8.65 14.00
N ILE A 17 -8.25 7.78 13.09
CA ILE A 17 -8.43 7.99 11.65
C ILE A 17 -9.91 8.08 11.27
N ALA A 18 -10.75 7.21 11.83
CA ALA A 18 -12.19 7.18 11.53
C ALA A 18 -12.95 8.39 12.11
N GLU A 19 -12.51 8.91 13.27
CA GLU A 19 -13.11 10.07 13.94
C GLU A 19 -12.63 11.42 13.34
N ALA A 20 -11.46 11.44 12.73
CA ALA A 20 -10.92 12.64 12.11
C ALA A 20 -11.79 13.12 10.93
N PRO A 21 -11.94 14.44 10.72
CA PRO A 21 -12.61 14.98 9.55
C PRO A 21 -11.99 14.45 8.25
N LYS A 22 -12.83 14.12 7.26
CA LYS A 22 -12.36 13.66 5.95
C LYS A 22 -11.42 14.70 5.34
N GLY A 23 -10.22 14.26 4.97
CA GLY A 23 -9.16 15.12 4.41
C GLY A 23 -8.10 15.56 5.41
N SER A 24 -8.27 15.29 6.71
CA SER A 24 -7.22 15.51 7.71
C SER A 24 -6.03 14.55 7.55
N ILE A 25 -6.29 13.35 7.05
CA ILE A 25 -5.28 12.31 6.83
C ILE A 25 -5.24 11.98 5.33
N ALA A 26 -4.05 12.07 4.74
CA ALA A 26 -3.87 11.93 3.30
C ALA A 26 -3.80 10.47 2.84
N ALA A 27 -3.07 9.63 3.58
CA ALA A 27 -2.91 8.19 3.29
C ALA A 27 -2.46 7.43 4.54
N TYR A 28 -2.68 6.12 4.54
CA TYR A 28 -2.09 5.17 5.48
C TYR A 28 -0.94 4.45 4.77
N VAL A 29 0.29 4.60 5.25
CA VAL A 29 1.47 3.92 4.68
C VAL A 29 1.75 2.65 5.47
N ILE A 30 1.97 1.54 4.76
CA ILE A 30 2.35 0.24 5.35
C ILE A 30 3.82 -0.01 5.07
N SER A 31 4.68 0.24 6.07
CA SER A 31 6.09 -0.16 6.03
C SER A 31 6.24 -1.68 5.91
N MET A 32 7.33 -2.13 5.30
CA MET A 32 7.67 -3.55 5.11
C MET A 32 6.54 -4.36 4.45
N ALA A 33 5.81 -3.76 3.50
CA ALA A 33 4.75 -4.46 2.79
C ALA A 33 5.33 -5.52 1.84
N LYS A 34 4.80 -6.75 1.89
CA LYS A 34 5.33 -7.88 1.09
C LYS A 34 4.26 -8.62 0.30
N THR A 35 3.02 -8.57 0.77
CA THR A 35 1.93 -9.41 0.25
C THR A 35 0.63 -8.63 0.08
N PRO A 36 -0.29 -9.10 -0.78
CA PRO A 36 -1.62 -8.51 -0.90
C PRO A 36 -2.38 -8.44 0.44
N SER A 37 -2.18 -9.44 1.31
CA SER A 37 -2.82 -9.48 2.63
C SER A 37 -2.44 -8.31 3.52
N ASP A 38 -1.24 -7.75 3.40
CA ASP A 38 -0.81 -6.62 4.23
C ASP A 38 -1.70 -5.40 3.97
N VAL A 39 -2.02 -5.14 2.70
CA VAL A 39 -2.91 -4.04 2.29
C VAL A 39 -4.35 -4.31 2.70
N LEU A 40 -4.83 -5.54 2.48
CA LEU A 40 -6.21 -5.92 2.82
C LEU A 40 -6.46 -5.91 4.34
N ALA A 41 -5.46 -6.27 5.15
CA ALA A 41 -5.55 -6.26 6.60
C ALA A 41 -5.82 -4.85 7.14
N VAL A 42 -5.12 -3.83 6.63
CA VAL A 42 -5.36 -2.43 7.04
C VAL A 42 -6.75 -1.96 6.62
N HIS A 43 -7.21 -2.30 5.41
CA HIS A 43 -8.58 -1.98 5.01
C HIS A 43 -9.63 -2.63 5.91
N LEU A 44 -9.39 -3.86 6.37
CA LEU A 44 -10.25 -4.53 7.34
C LEU A 44 -10.27 -3.78 8.67
N LEU A 45 -9.10 -3.43 9.22
CA LEU A 45 -9.01 -2.69 10.49
C LEU A 45 -9.70 -1.32 10.42
N LEU A 46 -9.50 -0.57 9.34
CA LEU A 46 -10.15 0.73 9.13
C LEU A 46 -11.68 0.58 8.99
N LYS A 47 -12.15 -0.49 8.34
CA LYS A 47 -13.57 -0.81 8.25
C LYS A 47 -14.17 -1.11 9.62
N GLU A 48 -13.51 -1.95 10.42
CA GLU A 48 -13.96 -2.29 11.79
C GLU A 48 -13.89 -1.08 12.74
N ALA A 49 -12.98 -0.12 12.48
CA ALA A 49 -12.94 1.16 13.19
C ALA A 49 -14.08 2.13 12.78
N GLY A 50 -14.88 1.79 11.76
CA GLY A 50 -16.04 2.56 11.34
C GLY A 50 -15.75 3.68 10.34
N ILE A 51 -14.67 3.58 9.56
CA ILE A 51 -14.34 4.63 8.57
C ILE A 51 -15.45 4.79 7.53
N GLY A 52 -15.93 6.02 7.34
CA GLY A 52 -17.04 6.34 6.42
C GLY A 52 -16.62 6.70 4.99
N PHE A 53 -15.34 6.64 4.66
CA PHE A 53 -14.80 7.02 3.35
C PHE A 53 -13.64 6.10 2.94
N ALA A 54 -13.35 6.06 1.64
CA ALA A 54 -12.21 5.32 1.11
C ALA A 54 -10.89 6.01 1.51
N MET A 55 -10.21 5.48 2.52
CA MET A 55 -8.86 5.90 2.91
C MET A 55 -7.83 5.30 1.93
N PRO A 56 -6.97 6.12 1.32
CA PRO A 56 -5.85 5.61 0.54
C PRO A 56 -4.89 4.81 1.43
N VAL A 57 -4.69 3.54 1.10
CA VAL A 57 -3.68 2.68 1.73
C VAL A 57 -2.56 2.45 0.73
N ALA A 58 -1.33 2.78 1.12
CA ALA A 58 -0.14 2.72 0.28
C ALA A 58 0.84 1.68 0.85
N PRO A 59 1.09 0.56 0.15
CA PRO A 59 2.19 -0.33 0.49
C PRO A 59 3.51 0.41 0.23
N LEU A 60 4.46 0.28 1.16
CA LEU A 60 5.82 0.77 1.02
C LEU A 60 6.75 -0.43 0.79
N PHE A 61 7.30 -0.52 -0.43
CA PHE A 61 8.26 -1.55 -0.82
C PHE A 61 9.68 -1.03 -0.60
N GLU A 62 10.42 -1.62 0.36
CA GLU A 62 11.66 -1.05 0.90
C GLU A 62 12.91 -1.88 0.59
N THR A 63 12.76 -3.19 0.45
CA THR A 63 13.87 -4.12 0.15
C THR A 63 13.94 -4.42 -1.34
N LEU A 64 15.08 -4.96 -1.79
CA LEU A 64 15.26 -5.35 -3.19
C LEU A 64 14.24 -6.42 -3.60
N ASP A 65 14.00 -7.40 -2.73
CA ASP A 65 13.03 -8.48 -3.00
C ASP A 65 11.61 -7.92 -3.06
N ASP A 66 11.25 -7.01 -2.16
CA ASP A 66 9.93 -6.39 -2.16
C ASP A 66 9.71 -5.54 -3.42
N LEU A 67 10.74 -4.82 -3.89
CA LEU A 67 10.69 -4.06 -5.14
C LEU A 67 10.51 -4.95 -6.37
N ASN A 68 11.21 -6.09 -6.42
CA ASN A 68 11.08 -7.05 -7.50
C ASN A 68 9.69 -7.71 -7.52
N ASN A 69 9.09 -7.93 -6.34
CA ASN A 69 7.77 -8.56 -6.20
C ASN A 69 6.60 -7.55 -6.24
N ALA A 70 6.88 -6.25 -6.22
CA ALA A 70 5.86 -5.20 -6.14
C ALA A 70 4.81 -5.31 -7.24
N ASP A 71 5.23 -5.60 -8.48
CA ASP A 71 4.32 -5.74 -9.62
C ASP A 71 3.35 -6.93 -9.45
N ASP A 72 3.87 -8.08 -9.00
CA ASP A 72 3.05 -9.27 -8.75
C ASP A 72 2.05 -9.04 -7.62
N VAL A 73 2.48 -8.40 -6.52
CA VAL A 73 1.60 -8.05 -5.39
C VAL A 73 0.48 -7.12 -5.85
N MET A 74 0.82 -6.08 -6.60
CA MET A 74 -0.17 -5.12 -7.08
C MET A 74 -1.09 -5.73 -8.13
N THR A 75 -0.58 -6.58 -9.03
CA THR A 75 -1.39 -7.32 -10.00
C THR A 75 -2.41 -8.23 -9.29
N GLN A 76 -1.98 -8.95 -8.25
CA GLN A 76 -2.89 -9.79 -7.46
C GLN A 76 -3.97 -8.96 -6.75
N LEU A 77 -3.61 -7.85 -6.10
CA LEU A 77 -4.57 -6.94 -5.47
C LEU A 77 -5.58 -6.40 -6.48
N LEU A 78 -5.10 -5.94 -7.62
CA LEU A 78 -5.94 -5.35 -8.64
C LEU A 78 -6.76 -6.38 -9.42
N ASN A 79 -6.47 -7.68 -9.31
CA ASN A 79 -7.34 -8.76 -9.81
C ASN A 79 -8.52 -9.05 -8.86
N ILE A 80 -8.58 -8.43 -7.68
CA ILE A 80 -9.70 -8.57 -6.75
C ILE A 80 -10.74 -7.48 -7.05
N ASP A 81 -11.92 -7.88 -7.56
CA ASP A 81 -13.01 -6.96 -7.92
C ASP A 81 -13.43 -6.04 -6.77
N TRP A 82 -13.50 -6.59 -5.55
CA TRP A 82 -13.80 -5.80 -4.35
C TRP A 82 -12.78 -4.70 -4.10
N TYR A 83 -11.49 -5.01 -4.23
CA TYR A 83 -10.40 -4.06 -4.01
C TYR A 83 -10.43 -2.94 -5.05
N ARG A 84 -10.65 -3.30 -6.32
CA ARG A 84 -10.82 -2.32 -7.41
C ARG A 84 -11.97 -1.35 -7.15
N GLY A 85 -13.10 -1.87 -6.68
CA GLY A 85 -14.26 -1.06 -6.32
C GLY A 85 -13.98 -0.11 -5.16
N LEU A 86 -13.17 -0.55 -4.19
CA LEU A 86 -12.77 0.24 -3.02
C LEU A 86 -11.87 1.41 -3.38
N ILE A 87 -10.85 1.19 -4.22
CA ILE A 87 -9.84 2.21 -4.55
C ILE A 87 -10.33 3.26 -5.55
N GLN A 88 -11.48 3.04 -6.19
CA GLN A 88 -12.10 3.98 -7.14
C GLN A 88 -11.14 4.41 -8.27
N GLY A 89 -10.31 3.47 -8.75
CA GLY A 89 -9.31 3.72 -9.79
C GLY A 89 -8.16 4.63 -9.35
N LYS A 90 -7.82 4.70 -8.06
CA LYS A 90 -6.65 5.43 -7.55
C LYS A 90 -5.85 4.59 -6.57
N GLN A 91 -4.61 4.26 -6.91
CA GLN A 91 -3.72 3.51 -6.04
C GLN A 91 -2.44 4.30 -5.79
N MET A 92 -2.05 4.44 -4.53
CA MET A 92 -0.75 4.99 -4.15
C MET A 92 0.19 3.83 -3.80
N VAL A 93 1.45 3.90 -4.23
CA VAL A 93 2.48 2.92 -3.88
C VAL A 93 3.71 3.71 -3.52
N MET A 94 4.28 3.47 -2.34
CA MET A 94 5.48 4.17 -1.90
C MET A 94 6.71 3.29 -2.16
N ILE A 95 7.81 3.90 -2.61
CA ILE A 95 9.04 3.17 -2.91
C ILE A 95 10.18 3.68 -2.02
N GLY A 96 10.75 2.77 -1.23
CA GLY A 96 11.83 3.07 -0.28
C GLY A 96 13.21 3.00 -0.92
N TYR A 97 13.91 4.14 -0.99
CA TYR A 97 15.29 4.23 -1.53
C TYR A 97 16.37 3.77 -0.52
N SER A 98 16.19 4.10 0.76
CA SER A 98 17.30 4.07 1.73
C SER A 98 17.65 2.70 2.29
N ASP A 99 16.70 1.76 2.34
CA ASP A 99 16.97 0.43 2.90
C ASP A 99 17.44 -0.54 1.82
N SER A 100 16.91 -0.46 0.60
CA SER A 100 17.44 -1.17 -0.57
C SER A 100 18.91 -0.85 -0.87
N ALA A 101 19.34 0.40 -0.69
CA ALA A 101 20.74 0.80 -0.91
C ALA A 101 21.72 0.22 0.12
N LYS A 102 21.26 -0.05 1.35
CA LYS A 102 22.05 -0.74 2.38
C LYS A 102 22.17 -2.24 2.07
N ASP A 103 21.17 -2.81 1.42
CA ASP A 103 21.04 -4.24 1.19
C ASP A 103 21.82 -4.73 -0.06
N ALA A 104 21.73 -3.99 -1.17
CA ALA A 104 22.29 -4.43 -2.46
C ALA A 104 23.27 -3.43 -3.12
N GLY A 105 23.51 -2.28 -2.49
CA GLY A 105 24.29 -1.18 -3.05
C GLY A 105 23.47 -0.23 -3.93
N VAL A 106 23.89 1.03 -3.99
CA VAL A 106 23.12 2.15 -4.56
C VAL A 106 22.69 1.93 -6.02
N MET A 107 23.57 1.32 -6.84
CA MET A 107 23.28 1.11 -8.26
C MET A 107 22.22 0.03 -8.49
N ALA A 108 22.28 -1.09 -7.75
CA ALA A 108 21.28 -2.15 -7.84
C ALA A 108 19.92 -1.66 -7.32
N ALA A 109 19.91 -0.96 -6.19
CA ALA A 109 18.70 -0.36 -5.63
C ALA A 109 18.03 0.63 -6.60
N SER A 110 18.82 1.51 -7.23
CA SER A 110 18.31 2.48 -8.22
C SER A 110 17.72 1.80 -9.46
N TRP A 111 18.37 0.74 -9.94
CA TRP A 111 17.87 -0.04 -11.08
C TRP A 111 16.58 -0.79 -10.74
N ALA A 112 16.52 -1.46 -9.59
CA ALA A 112 15.32 -2.16 -9.13
C ALA A 112 14.15 -1.20 -8.94
N GLN A 113 14.40 -0.01 -8.38
CA GLN A 113 13.39 1.03 -8.24
C GLN A 113 12.85 1.49 -9.61
N TYR A 114 13.73 1.75 -10.57
CA TYR A 114 13.30 2.11 -11.93
C TYR A 114 12.43 1.02 -12.56
N HIS A 115 12.89 -0.23 -12.47
CA HIS A 115 12.17 -1.38 -13.02
C HIS A 115 10.80 -1.58 -12.35
N ALA A 116 10.73 -1.47 -11.03
CA ALA A 116 9.48 -1.57 -10.28
C ALA A 116 8.50 -0.46 -10.67
N GLN A 117 8.97 0.79 -10.81
CA GLN A 117 8.11 1.90 -11.25
C GLN A 117 7.56 1.66 -12.67
N ASP A 118 8.40 1.26 -13.61
CA ASP A 118 8.00 0.98 -14.98
C ASP A 118 6.98 -0.17 -15.07
N ALA A 119 7.21 -1.25 -14.32
CA ALA A 119 6.28 -2.38 -14.24
C ALA A 119 4.93 -1.97 -13.65
N LEU A 120 4.95 -1.26 -12.52
CA LEU A 120 3.76 -0.76 -11.83
C LEU A 120 2.94 0.18 -12.72
N ILE A 121 3.59 1.10 -13.45
CA ILE A 121 2.91 1.97 -14.42
C ILE A 121 2.21 1.14 -15.50
N LYS A 122 2.90 0.17 -16.10
CA LYS A 122 2.31 -0.72 -17.12
C LYS A 122 1.11 -1.48 -16.58
N THR A 123 1.20 -2.04 -15.37
CA THR A 123 0.10 -2.74 -14.69
C THR A 123 -1.09 -1.82 -14.42
N SER A 124 -0.83 -0.56 -14.07
CA SER A 124 -1.89 0.43 -13.89
C SER A 124 -2.60 0.84 -15.18
N GLU A 125 -1.93 0.70 -16.33
CA GLU A 125 -2.45 1.05 -17.65
C GLU A 125 -3.13 -0.13 -18.38
N GLN A 126 -3.08 -1.34 -17.82
CA GLN A 126 -3.62 -2.52 -18.47
C GLN A 126 -5.13 -2.38 -18.78
N PRO A 127 -5.57 -2.67 -20.02
CA PRO A 127 -6.98 -2.60 -20.40
C PRO A 127 -7.84 -3.51 -19.52
N GLY A 128 -8.82 -2.93 -18.86
CA GLY A 128 -9.69 -3.65 -17.92
C GLY A 128 -9.38 -3.34 -16.47
N LEU A 129 -8.22 -2.76 -16.13
CA LEU A 129 -7.91 -2.16 -14.84
C LEU A 129 -8.19 -0.65 -14.93
N GLN A 130 -9.05 -0.13 -14.05
CA GLN A 130 -9.37 1.30 -14.08
C GLN A 130 -8.11 2.06 -13.69
N ARG A 131 -7.53 2.85 -14.64
CA ARG A 131 -6.23 3.54 -14.53
C ARG A 131 -5.92 4.01 -13.11
N ALA A 132 -5.21 3.19 -12.36
CA ALA A 132 -4.85 3.50 -10.99
C ALA A 132 -3.57 4.32 -11.03
N GLY A 133 -3.67 5.65 -11.01
CA GLY A 133 -2.49 6.50 -11.10
C GLY A 133 -1.52 6.25 -9.93
N ILE A 134 -0.46 5.49 -10.16
CA ILE A 134 0.56 5.18 -9.16
C ILE A 134 1.44 6.40 -8.98
N ARG A 135 1.39 6.98 -7.78
CA ARG A 135 2.33 8.00 -7.33
C ARG A 135 3.32 7.34 -6.39
N GLY A 136 4.60 7.40 -6.76
CA GLY A 136 5.74 7.07 -5.91
C GLY A 136 5.97 8.09 -4.81
#